data_AF-A0A265Q939-F1
#
_entry.id   AF-A0A265Q939-F1
#
_cell.length_a   1.000
_cell.length_b   1.000
_cell.length_c   1.000
_cell.angle_alpha   90.00
_cell.angle_beta   90.00
_cell.angle_gamma   90.00
#
_symmetry.space_group_name_H-M   'P 1'
#
loop_
_entity.id
_entity.type
_entity.pdbx_description
1 polymer ?
#
loop_
_entity_poly.entity_id
_entity_poly.type
_entity_poly.pdbx_seq_one_letter_code
_entity_poly.pdbx_strand_id
1 'polypeptide(L)'
;MKDIHHCLCWAHLRRYFSDALPKDMKSPEATLPATGIAYCNQLFEWEREFKNLTPEDRKIKRLEKEKPVLEAFWSWVESANEKVLPKSNIWKALQYDLNLKEKLETYLEDGNCVISNNIAENSIWPFTLGRKNWTFCGNPEGANASVCVYSLVETAKANGELTIDRALETYLKKE
;
A
#
# COMPACT_ATOMS: atom_id res chain seq x y z
N MET A 1 -9.45 -17.27 -13.50
CA MET A 1 -8.16 -17.34 -12.80
C MET A 1 -8.44 -17.86 -11.40
N LYS A 2 -7.99 -19.07 -11.05
CA LYS A 2 -8.30 -19.71 -9.76
C LYS A 2 -7.18 -19.57 -8.71
N ASP A 3 -6.00 -19.04 -9.10
CA ASP A 3 -4.81 -18.93 -8.24
C ASP A 3 -4.31 -17.48 -8.09
N ILE A 4 -5.21 -16.51 -7.88
CA ILE A 4 -4.83 -15.12 -7.61
C ILE A 4 -5.16 -14.76 -6.16
N HIS A 5 -4.11 -14.49 -5.39
CA HIS A 5 -4.22 -13.98 -4.03
C HIS A 5 -4.11 -12.45 -4.07
N HIS A 6 -5.07 -11.76 -3.48
CA HIS A 6 -5.06 -10.31 -3.43
C HIS A 6 -4.23 -9.82 -2.24
N CYS A 7 -3.11 -9.17 -2.52
CA CYS A 7 -2.32 -8.47 -1.50
C CYS A 7 -2.82 -7.02 -1.34
N LEU A 8 -3.46 -6.72 -0.21
CA LEU A 8 -4.00 -5.39 0.06
C LEU A 8 -3.01 -4.46 0.77
N CYS A 9 -3.26 -3.16 0.64
CA CYS A 9 -2.37 -2.11 1.09
C CYS A 9 -2.70 -1.66 2.51
N TRP A 10 -1.72 -1.78 3.42
CA TRP A 10 -1.85 -1.28 4.79
C TRP A 10 -1.90 0.23 4.91
N ALA A 11 -1.41 0.98 3.91
CA ALA A 11 -1.54 2.44 3.91
C ALA A 11 -3.00 2.87 3.74
N HIS A 12 -3.81 2.09 3.00
CA HIS A 12 -5.25 2.31 2.90
C HIS A 12 -5.96 2.01 4.21
N LEU A 13 -5.67 0.86 4.82
CA LEU A 13 -6.18 0.52 6.14
C LEU A 13 -5.87 1.62 7.17
N ARG A 14 -4.61 2.09 7.23
CA ARG A 14 -4.19 3.20 8.10
C ARG A 14 -4.94 4.50 7.81
N ARG A 15 -5.32 4.77 6.57
CA ARG A 15 -6.10 5.94 6.18
C ARG A 15 -7.51 5.91 6.77
N TYR A 16 -8.18 4.75 6.81
CA TYR A 16 -9.49 4.64 7.45
C TYR A 16 -9.45 5.02 8.94
N PHE A 17 -8.41 4.61 9.66
CA PHE A 17 -8.19 5.06 11.04
C PHE A 17 -7.88 6.55 11.13
N SER A 18 -7.06 7.08 10.20
CA SER A 18 -6.74 8.51 10.16
C SER A 18 -7.99 9.36 9.93
N ASP A 19 -8.88 8.94 9.03
CA ASP A 19 -10.14 9.61 8.72
C ASP A 19 -11.16 9.49 9.87
N ALA A 20 -10.98 8.51 10.76
CA ALA A 20 -11.78 8.31 11.97
C ALA A 20 -11.27 9.09 13.19
N LEU A 21 -10.10 9.75 13.11
CA LEU A 21 -9.58 10.57 14.20
C LEU A 21 -10.50 11.78 14.46
N PRO A 22 -10.79 12.09 15.73
CA PRO A 22 -11.55 13.28 16.08
C PRO A 22 -10.72 14.55 15.79
N LYS A 23 -11.23 15.41 14.91
CA LYS A 23 -10.52 16.62 14.44
C LYS A 23 -10.36 17.70 15.52
N ASP A 24 -11.26 17.71 16.50
CA ASP A 24 -11.35 18.77 17.52
C ASP A 24 -10.76 18.36 18.89
N MET A 25 -10.07 17.22 18.95
CA MET A 25 -9.51 16.69 20.19
C MET A 25 -8.07 17.15 20.39
N LYS A 26 -7.78 17.74 21.57
CA LYS A 26 -6.43 18.22 21.93
C LYS A 26 -5.41 17.09 22.15
N SER A 27 -5.87 15.88 22.49
CA SER A 27 -5.02 14.71 22.73
C SER A 27 -5.68 13.45 22.18
N PRO A 28 -5.62 13.21 20.86
CA PRO A 28 -6.23 12.05 20.22
C PRO A 28 -5.48 10.74 20.49
N GLU A 29 -4.33 10.76 21.18
CA GLU A 29 -3.43 9.60 21.33
C GLU A 29 -4.06 8.43 22.09
N ALA A 30 -5.02 8.70 22.97
CA ALA A 30 -5.75 7.68 23.74
C ALA A 30 -7.00 7.13 23.01
N THR A 31 -7.24 7.53 21.76
CA THR A 31 -8.43 7.13 21.00
C THR A 31 -8.21 5.81 20.25
N LEU A 32 -9.31 5.06 20.01
CA LEU A 32 -9.25 3.82 19.23
C LEU A 32 -8.60 4.00 17.85
N PRO A 33 -8.90 5.05 17.04
CA PRO A 33 -8.21 5.23 15.78
C PRO A 33 -6.71 5.48 15.94
N ALA A 34 -6.27 6.17 17.00
CA ALA A 34 -4.84 6.37 17.26
C ALA A 34 -4.14 5.04 17.57
N THR A 35 -4.79 4.13 18.31
CA THR A 35 -4.28 2.77 18.54
C THR A 35 -4.12 1.99 17.22
N GLY A 36 -5.12 2.03 16.33
CA GLY A 36 -5.02 1.40 15.01
C GLY A 36 -3.86 1.94 14.17
N ILE A 37 -3.66 3.27 14.18
CA ILE A 37 -2.53 3.93 13.53
C ILE A 37 -1.20 3.49 14.15
N ALA A 38 -1.13 3.33 15.47
CA ALA A 38 0.09 2.89 16.15
C ALA A 38 0.51 1.48 15.71
N TYR A 39 -0.42 0.53 15.63
CA TYR A 39 -0.15 -0.80 15.06
C TYR A 39 0.36 -0.72 13.61
N CYS A 40 -0.29 0.08 12.77
CA CYS A 40 0.17 0.28 11.39
C CYS A 40 1.59 0.85 11.34
N ASN A 41 1.87 1.87 12.15
CA ASN A 41 3.19 2.51 12.19
C ASN A 41 4.27 1.50 12.61
N GLN A 42 3.98 0.64 13.59
CA GLN A 42 4.91 -0.41 14.04
C GLN A 42 5.23 -1.42 12.91
N LEU A 43 4.23 -1.84 12.13
CA LEU A 43 4.48 -2.68 10.95
C LEU A 43 5.35 -1.97 9.91
N PHE A 44 5.04 -0.69 9.63
CA PHE A 44 5.87 0.11 8.71
C PHE A 44 7.28 0.38 9.24
N GLU A 45 7.51 0.36 10.55
CA GLU A 45 8.85 0.43 11.15
C GLU A 45 9.65 -0.81 10.83
N TRP A 46 9.09 -1.99 11.05
CA TRP A 46 9.74 -3.26 10.68
C TRP A 46 10.04 -3.35 9.18
N GLU A 47 9.09 -2.97 8.32
CA GLU A 47 9.31 -2.98 6.86
C GLU A 47 10.43 -2.03 6.42
N ARG A 48 10.69 -0.94 7.15
CA ARG A 48 11.86 -0.08 6.90
C ARG A 48 13.17 -0.79 7.23
N GLU A 49 13.20 -1.56 8.31
CA GLU A 49 14.36 -2.37 8.67
C GLU A 49 14.60 -3.51 7.67
N PHE A 50 13.53 -4.07 7.10
CA PHE A 50 13.61 -5.20 6.16
C PHE A 50 13.88 -4.79 4.70
N LYS A 51 14.01 -3.48 4.43
CA LYS A 51 14.11 -2.93 3.08
C LYS A 51 15.22 -3.57 2.24
N ASN A 52 16.39 -3.81 2.85
CA ASN A 52 17.58 -4.33 2.16
C ASN A 52 17.75 -5.85 2.28
N LEU A 53 16.79 -6.56 2.87
CA LEU A 53 16.81 -8.02 2.97
C LEU A 53 16.44 -8.66 1.64
N THR A 54 16.92 -9.90 1.43
CA THR A 54 16.44 -10.77 0.37
C THR A 54 14.94 -11.08 0.58
N PRO A 55 14.18 -11.43 -0.47
CA PRO A 55 12.78 -11.84 -0.30
C PRO A 55 12.60 -12.98 0.69
N GLU A 56 13.51 -13.96 0.70
CA GLU A 56 13.47 -15.12 1.60
C GLU A 56 13.70 -14.68 3.07
N ASP A 57 14.73 -13.88 3.33
CA ASP A 57 15.03 -13.38 4.68
C ASP A 57 13.94 -12.42 5.18
N ARG A 58 13.41 -11.59 4.28
CA ARG A 58 12.29 -10.69 4.59
C ARG A 58 11.09 -11.49 5.04
N LYS A 59 10.70 -12.55 4.32
CA LYS A 59 9.60 -13.42 4.72
C LYS A 59 9.81 -14.02 6.12
N ILE A 60 11.00 -14.55 6.40
CA ILE A 60 11.33 -15.10 7.73
C ILE A 60 11.18 -14.02 8.80
N LYS A 61 11.75 -12.82 8.58
CA LYS A 61 11.68 -11.71 9.53
C LYS A 61 10.27 -11.19 9.77
N ARG A 62 9.43 -11.13 8.73
CA ARG A 62 8.01 -10.80 8.85
C ARG A 62 7.28 -11.79 9.76
N LEU A 63 7.51 -13.10 9.57
CA LEU A 63 6.92 -14.12 10.44
C LEU A 63 7.42 -14.03 11.88
N GLU A 64 8.69 -13.67 12.11
CA GLU A 64 9.24 -13.49 13.46
C GLU A 64 8.77 -12.21 14.17
N LYS A 65 8.64 -11.09 13.45
CA LYS A 65 8.45 -9.76 14.03
C LYS A 65 7.06 -9.19 13.82
N GLU A 66 6.49 -9.34 12.63
CA GLU A 66 5.22 -8.74 12.27
C GLU A 66 4.05 -9.65 12.59
N LYS A 67 4.19 -10.98 12.45
CA LYS A 67 3.09 -11.91 12.76
C LYS A 67 2.56 -11.75 14.19
N PRO A 68 3.39 -11.63 15.24
CA PRO A 68 2.88 -11.36 16.59
C PRO A 68 2.17 -10.01 16.72
N VAL A 69 2.63 -8.98 16.02
CA VAL A 69 1.99 -7.65 16.00
C VAL A 69 0.62 -7.72 15.32
N LEU A 70 0.52 -8.48 14.22
CA LEU A 70 -0.73 -8.71 13.51
C LEU A 70 -1.73 -9.49 14.36
N GLU A 71 -1.29 -10.55 15.04
CA GLU A 71 -2.15 -11.31 15.96
C GLU A 71 -2.72 -10.42 17.07
N ALA A 72 -1.88 -9.57 17.67
CA ALA A 72 -2.32 -8.57 18.65
C ALA A 72 -3.27 -7.54 18.04
N PHE A 73 -2.98 -7.06 16.83
CA PHE A 73 -3.83 -6.12 16.10
C PHE A 73 -5.21 -6.72 15.83
N TRP A 74 -5.31 -7.96 15.32
CA TRP A 74 -6.59 -8.59 15.03
C TRP A 74 -7.42 -8.85 16.28
N SER A 75 -6.79 -9.33 17.35
CA SER A 75 -7.46 -9.50 18.65
C SER A 75 -8.00 -8.17 19.18
N TRP A 76 -7.23 -7.09 19.01
CA TRP A 76 -7.67 -5.75 19.35
C TRP A 76 -8.82 -5.25 18.45
N VAL A 77 -8.76 -5.46 17.13
CA VAL A 77 -9.82 -5.08 16.18
C VAL A 77 -11.14 -5.75 16.54
N GLU A 78 -11.13 -7.06 16.78
CA GLU A 78 -12.31 -7.84 17.19
C GLU A 78 -12.90 -7.27 18.49
N SER A 79 -12.06 -7.07 19.51
CA SER A 79 -12.47 -6.52 20.81
C SER A 79 -12.96 -5.06 20.75
N ALA A 80 -12.38 -4.25 19.87
CA ALA A 80 -12.77 -2.85 19.68
C ALA A 80 -14.10 -2.75 18.92
N ASN A 81 -14.33 -3.63 17.95
CA ASN A 81 -15.53 -3.61 17.12
C ASN A 81 -16.81 -3.86 17.93
N GLU A 82 -16.75 -4.65 19.01
CA GLU A 82 -17.87 -4.87 19.93
C GLU A 82 -18.27 -3.63 20.74
N LYS A 83 -17.34 -2.68 20.92
CA LYS A 83 -17.49 -1.52 21.83
C LYS A 83 -17.85 -0.24 21.10
N VAL A 84 -17.81 -0.21 19.76
CA VAL A 84 -18.06 0.99 18.96
C VAL A 84 -19.49 1.04 18.43
N LEU A 85 -20.00 2.26 18.26
CA LEU A 85 -21.32 2.47 17.67
C LEU A 85 -21.33 2.00 16.19
N PRO A 86 -22.30 1.19 15.76
CA PRO A 86 -22.44 0.81 14.37
C PRO A 86 -22.49 2.02 13.43
N LYS A 87 -21.89 1.88 12.24
CA LYS A 87 -21.82 2.92 11.17
C LYS A 87 -21.03 4.18 11.52
N SER A 88 -20.47 4.31 12.72
CA SER A 88 -19.49 5.35 13.05
C SER A 88 -18.24 5.24 12.15
N ASN A 89 -17.44 6.31 12.05
CA ASN A 89 -16.22 6.28 11.21
C ASN A 89 -15.22 5.23 11.70
N ILE A 90 -15.05 5.07 13.02
CA ILE A 90 -14.20 4.01 13.59
C ILE A 90 -14.78 2.62 13.32
N TRP A 91 -16.10 2.44 13.41
CA TRP A 91 -16.73 1.17 13.03
C TRP A 91 -16.46 0.83 11.57
N LYS A 92 -16.52 1.80 10.65
CA LYS A 92 -16.20 1.56 9.23
C LYS A 92 -14.75 1.13 9.04
N ALA A 93 -13.81 1.71 9.79
CA ALA A 93 -12.40 1.29 9.77
C ALA A 93 -12.25 -0.16 10.24
N LEU A 94 -12.75 -0.48 11.44
CA LEU A 94 -12.66 -1.83 12.01
C LEU A 94 -13.36 -2.88 11.13
N GLN A 95 -14.50 -2.54 10.53
CA GLN A 95 -15.19 -3.43 9.59
C GLN A 95 -14.44 -3.64 8.29
N TYR A 96 -13.77 -2.61 7.77
CA TYR A 96 -12.90 -2.76 6.61
C TYR A 96 -11.82 -3.81 6.89
N ASP A 97 -11.18 -3.72 8.06
CA ASP A 97 -10.11 -4.61 8.49
C ASP A 97 -10.58 -6.06 8.63
N LEU A 98 -11.69 -6.29 9.34
CA LEU A 98 -12.25 -7.62 9.56
C LEU A 98 -12.62 -8.33 8.25
N ASN A 99 -13.20 -7.60 7.30
CA ASN A 99 -13.62 -8.15 6.01
C ASN A 99 -12.43 -8.51 5.09
N LEU A 100 -11.23 -8.01 5.40
CA LEU A 100 -10.08 -8.05 4.51
C LEU A 100 -8.84 -8.68 5.15
N LYS A 101 -8.97 -9.22 6.37
CA LYS A 101 -7.90 -9.84 7.17
C LYS A 101 -6.99 -10.76 6.35
N GLU A 102 -7.55 -11.77 5.69
CA GLU A 102 -6.78 -12.74 4.88
C GLU A 102 -5.97 -12.05 3.78
N LYS A 103 -6.56 -11.07 3.11
CA LYS A 103 -5.94 -10.32 2.00
C LYS A 103 -4.90 -9.30 2.48
N LEU A 104 -5.05 -8.80 3.70
CA LEU A 104 -4.10 -7.89 4.34
C LEU A 104 -2.89 -8.65 4.90
N GLU A 105 -3.00 -9.93 5.18
CA GLU A 105 -1.88 -10.79 5.60
C GLU A 105 -1.14 -11.44 4.42
N THR A 106 -1.68 -11.42 3.20
CA THR A 106 -1.07 -12.08 2.02
C THR A 106 0.39 -11.66 1.78
N TYR A 107 0.80 -10.43 2.13
CA TYR A 107 2.19 -10.00 1.97
C TYR A 107 3.20 -10.78 2.84
N LEU A 108 2.72 -11.53 3.85
CA LEU A 108 3.56 -12.45 4.63
C LEU A 108 3.91 -13.73 3.86
N GLU A 109 3.12 -14.09 2.84
CA GLU A 109 3.28 -15.34 2.09
C GLU A 109 4.49 -15.27 1.15
N ASP A 110 4.82 -14.09 0.62
CA ASP A 110 5.92 -13.84 -0.31
C ASP A 110 6.65 -12.54 0.05
N GLY A 111 7.97 -12.62 0.25
CA GLY A 111 8.81 -11.47 0.55
C GLY A 111 8.92 -10.46 -0.59
N ASN A 112 8.56 -10.82 -1.83
CA ASN A 112 8.47 -9.88 -2.94
C ASN A 112 7.26 -8.95 -2.84
N CYS A 113 6.23 -9.34 -2.08
CA CYS A 113 5.09 -8.48 -1.84
C CYS A 113 5.47 -7.28 -0.95
N VAL A 114 4.96 -6.12 -1.32
CA VAL A 114 5.09 -4.88 -0.56
C VAL A 114 3.87 -4.70 0.33
N ILE A 115 4.07 -4.28 1.59
CA ILE A 115 2.98 -4.01 2.54
C ILE A 115 2.07 -2.86 2.08
N SER A 116 2.57 -1.97 1.21
CA SER A 116 1.85 -0.82 0.67
C SER A 116 2.07 -0.68 -0.82
N ASN A 117 0.99 -0.39 -1.54
CA ASN A 117 0.98 -0.13 -2.97
C ASN A 117 1.22 1.35 -3.33
N ASN A 118 1.52 2.23 -2.36
CA ASN A 118 1.63 3.68 -2.57
C ASN A 118 2.59 4.05 -3.71
N ILE A 119 3.69 3.31 -3.88
CA ILE A 119 4.64 3.55 -4.97
C ILE A 119 3.96 3.32 -6.32
N ALA A 120 3.27 2.20 -6.49
CA ALA A 120 2.56 1.87 -7.72
C ALA A 120 1.42 2.89 -8.00
N GLU A 121 0.68 3.28 -6.97
CA GLU A 121 -0.39 4.28 -7.10
C GLU A 121 0.15 5.66 -7.49
N ASN A 122 1.25 6.09 -6.88
CA ASN A 122 1.89 7.35 -7.23
C ASN A 122 2.45 7.32 -8.66
N SER A 123 3.03 6.21 -9.11
CA SER A 123 3.55 6.05 -10.48
C SER A 123 2.45 6.07 -11.54
N ILE A 124 1.26 5.52 -11.25
CA ILE A 124 0.14 5.54 -12.20
C ILE A 124 -0.69 6.83 -12.13
N TRP A 125 -0.55 7.62 -11.07
CA TRP A 125 -1.34 8.84 -10.85
C TRP A 125 -1.24 9.85 -12.01
N PRO A 126 -0.05 10.21 -12.55
CA PRO A 126 0.06 11.12 -13.68
C PRO A 126 -0.73 10.65 -14.91
N PHE A 127 -0.68 9.35 -15.20
CA PHE A 127 -1.43 8.76 -16.31
C PHE A 127 -2.94 8.83 -16.05
N THR A 128 -3.41 8.46 -14.86
CA THR A 128 -4.85 8.48 -14.54
C THR A 128 -5.43 9.89 -14.57
N LEU A 129 -4.67 10.90 -14.11
CA LEU A 129 -5.05 12.30 -14.20
C LEU A 129 -5.07 12.78 -15.65
N GLY A 130 -4.03 12.46 -16.43
CA GLY A 130 -3.96 12.77 -17.86
C GLY A 130 -5.14 12.19 -18.62
N ARG A 131 -5.43 10.90 -18.44
CA ARG A 131 -6.57 10.20 -19.07
C ARG A 131 -7.90 10.88 -18.83
N LYS A 132 -8.13 11.46 -17.64
CA LYS A 132 -9.35 12.20 -17.33
C LYS A 132 -9.47 13.49 -18.16
N ASN A 133 -8.35 14.10 -18.55
CA ASN A 133 -8.29 15.37 -19.26
C ASN A 133 -8.08 15.21 -20.78
N TRP A 134 -7.67 14.04 -21.25
CA TRP A 134 -7.42 13.78 -22.66
C TRP A 134 -8.70 13.40 -23.40
N THR A 135 -9.15 14.27 -24.31
CA THR A 135 -10.38 14.08 -25.11
C THR A 135 -10.30 12.97 -26.15
N PHE A 136 -9.11 12.41 -26.42
CA PHE A 136 -8.86 11.44 -27.50
C PHE A 136 -8.37 10.07 -27.01
N CYS A 137 -8.49 9.78 -25.72
CA CYS A 137 -8.14 8.47 -25.17
C CYS A 137 -9.32 7.51 -25.28
N GLY A 138 -9.32 6.65 -26.30
CA GLY A 138 -10.44 5.72 -26.51
C GLY A 138 -10.16 4.47 -27.34
N ASN A 139 -8.97 4.29 -27.90
CA ASN A 139 -8.63 3.10 -28.68
C ASN A 139 -7.53 2.24 -28.01
N PRO A 140 -7.50 0.92 -28.24
CA PRO A 140 -6.50 0.02 -27.65
C PRO A 140 -5.06 0.34 -28.04
N GLU A 141 -4.84 0.85 -29.26
CA GLU A 141 -3.50 1.18 -29.77
C GLU A 141 -2.87 2.34 -28.99
N GLY A 142 -3.63 3.40 -28.73
CA GLY A 142 -3.22 4.52 -27.90
C GLY A 142 -3.02 4.13 -26.43
N ALA A 143 -3.80 3.16 -25.92
CA ALA A 143 -3.57 2.59 -24.61
C ALA A 143 -2.23 1.84 -24.55
N ASN A 144 -1.94 0.99 -25.54
CA ASN A 144 -0.66 0.28 -25.64
C ASN A 144 0.53 1.23 -25.76
N ALA A 145 0.45 2.24 -26.64
CA ALA A 145 1.48 3.26 -26.78
C ALA A 145 1.72 4.02 -25.47
N SER A 146 0.64 4.39 -24.76
CA SER A 146 0.75 5.06 -23.46
C SER A 146 1.42 4.15 -22.43
N VAL A 147 1.03 2.87 -22.33
CA VAL A 147 1.64 1.91 -21.40
C VAL A 147 3.15 1.83 -21.65
N CYS A 148 3.59 1.68 -22.90
CA CYS A 148 5.02 1.61 -23.22
C CYS A 148 5.79 2.86 -22.78
N VAL A 149 5.27 4.06 -23.09
CA VAL A 149 5.94 5.33 -22.75
C VAL A 149 5.98 5.55 -21.24
N TYR A 150 4.86 5.36 -20.54
CA TYR A 150 4.81 5.54 -19.09
C TYR A 150 5.65 4.49 -18.35
N SER A 151 5.64 3.23 -18.78
CA SER A 151 6.52 2.19 -18.22
C SER A 151 8.00 2.54 -18.38
N LEU A 152 8.41 3.07 -19.54
CA LEU A 152 9.79 3.50 -19.77
C LEU A 152 10.17 4.65 -18.84
N VAL A 153 9.33 5.68 -18.75
CA VAL A 153 9.57 6.87 -17.90
C VAL A 153 9.61 6.50 -16.41
N GLU A 154 8.68 5.67 -15.94
CA GLU A 154 8.66 5.24 -14.53
C GLU A 154 9.85 4.33 -14.20
N THR A 155 10.30 3.50 -15.14
CA THR A 155 11.54 2.71 -14.98
C THR A 155 12.77 3.61 -14.88
N ALA A 156 12.87 4.65 -15.71
CA ALA A 156 13.97 5.62 -15.65
C ALA A 156 14.01 6.34 -14.29
N LYS A 157 12.85 6.84 -13.83
CA LYS A 157 12.72 7.47 -12.49
C LYS A 157 13.13 6.52 -11.37
N ALA A 158 12.71 5.26 -11.43
CA ALA A 158 13.04 4.25 -10.43
C ALA A 158 14.56 3.97 -10.34
N ASN A 159 15.29 4.16 -11.44
CA ASN A 159 16.75 4.03 -11.49
C ASN A 159 17.51 5.34 -11.19
N GLY A 160 16.81 6.43 -10.86
CA GLY A 160 17.42 7.73 -10.59
C GLY A 160 17.80 8.53 -11.85
N GLU A 161 17.34 8.11 -13.03
CA GLU A 161 17.55 8.82 -14.29
C GLU A 161 16.42 9.85 -14.49
N LEU A 162 16.73 11.12 -14.20
CA LEU A 162 15.75 12.22 -14.19
C LEU A 162 15.57 12.92 -15.55
N THR A 163 16.35 12.56 -16.57
CA THR A 163 16.20 13.10 -17.93
C THR A 163 15.84 11.99 -18.91
N ILE A 164 14.76 12.20 -19.67
CA ILE A 164 14.32 11.27 -20.73
C ILE A 164 15.46 11.03 -21.72
N ASP A 165 16.28 12.05 -21.98
CA ASP A 165 17.43 11.99 -22.89
C ASP A 165 18.48 10.97 -22.40
N ARG A 166 18.80 10.96 -21.10
CA ARG A 166 19.73 9.96 -20.53
C ARG A 166 19.13 8.57 -20.50
N ALA A 167 17.84 8.44 -20.21
CA ALA A 167 17.17 7.15 -20.24
C ALA A 167 17.18 6.54 -21.65
N LEU A 168 16.87 7.34 -22.68
CA LEU A 168 16.94 6.92 -24.07
C LEU A 168 18.37 6.53 -24.47
N GLU A 169 19.38 7.31 -24.07
CA GLU A 169 20.77 6.96 -24.33
C GLU A 169 21.20 5.64 -23.66
N THR A 170 20.80 5.38 -22.41
CA THR A 170 21.15 4.12 -21.71
C THR A 170 20.53 2.89 -22.36
N TYR A 171 19.33 3.01 -22.93
CA TYR A 171 18.66 1.91 -23.63
C TYR A 171 19.12 1.75 -25.09
N LEU A 172 19.43 2.85 -25.78
CA LEU A 172 19.89 2.82 -27.18
C LEU A 172 21.39 2.53 -27.33
N LYS A 173 22.19 2.69 -26.28
CA LYS A 173 23.63 2.37 -26.27
C LYS A 173 23.96 0.96 -25.76
N LYS A 174 22.96 0.13 -25.44
CA LYS A 174 23.15 -1.31 -25.20
C LYS A 174 23.10 -2.06 -26.54
N GLU A 175 24.13 -1.87 -27.36
CA GLU A 175 24.54 -2.77 -28.44
C GLU A 175 26.02 -3.11 -28.29
#